data_AF-A0A7C6BBM8-F1
#
_entry.id   AF-A0A7C6BBM8-F1
#
_cell.length_a   1.000
_cell.length_b   1.000
_cell.length_c   1.000
_cell.angle_alpha   90.00
_cell.angle_beta   90.00
_cell.angle_gamma   90.00
#
_symmetry.space_group_name_H-M   'P 1'
#
loop_
_entity.id
_entity.type
_entity.pdbx_description
1 polymer ?
#
loop_
_entity_poly.entity_id
_entity_poly.type
_entity_poly.pdbx_seq_one_letter_code
_entity_poly.pdbx_strand_id
1 'polypeptide(L)' 'MRGFKTVHGGLFSTIQDQGRFSYTHLGITHSGAMDQYAYRVGQKLLKNQNANAIEVMVGLKLKVQIATTIAITGADLNF' A
#
# COMPACT_ATOMS: atom_id res chain seq x y z
N MET A 1 14.50 1.28 -12.81
CA MET A 1 13.79 0.02 -13.14
C MET A 1 12.29 0.22 -13.00
N ARG A 2 11.46 -0.47 -13.80
CA ARG A 2 10.00 -0.48 -13.62
C ARG A 2 9.61 -1.81 -12.96
N GLY A 3 9.01 -1.78 -11.77
CA GLY A 3 8.66 -2.98 -11.01
C GLY A 3 7.33 -3.62 -11.45
N PHE A 4 6.30 -2.79 -11.61
CA PHE A 4 4.95 -3.20 -11.97
C PHE A 4 4.39 -2.37 -13.12
N LYS A 5 3.58 -3.01 -13.97
CA LYS A 5 2.69 -2.35 -14.93
C LYS A 5 1.24 -2.54 -14.49
N THR A 6 0.50 -1.46 -14.32
CA THR A 6 -0.94 -1.52 -14.01
C THR A 6 -1.71 -2.06 -15.22
N VAL A 7 -2.47 -3.13 -15.00
CA VAL A 7 -3.39 -3.71 -15.99
C VAL A 7 -4.82 -3.25 -15.72
N HIS A 8 -5.21 -3.21 -14.45
CA HIS A 8 -6.50 -2.69 -14.00
C HIS A 8 -6.34 -2.01 -12.64
N GLY A 9 -6.83 -0.79 -12.46
CA GLY A 9 -6.64 0.00 -11.23
C GLY A 9 -7.50 -0.45 -10.04
N GLY A 10 -8.50 -1.30 -10.27
CA GLY A 10 -9.50 -1.65 -9.25
C GLY A 10 -10.50 -0.51 -9.02
N LEU A 11 -11.41 -0.71 -8.06
CA LEU A 11 -12.39 0.32 -7.67
C LEU A 11 -11.70 1.52 -7.02
N PHE A 12 -10.77 1.23 -6.11
CA PHE A 12 -9.98 2.25 -5.42
C PHE A 12 -8.66 1.63 -4.97
N SER A 13 -7.56 2.13 -5.53
CA SER A 13 -6.20 1.71 -5.15
C SER A 13 -5.33 2.95 -4.99
N THR A 14 -4.67 3.08 -3.86
CA THR A 14 -3.88 4.27 -3.52
C THR A 14 -2.51 3.86 -3.01
N ILE A 15 -1.53 4.75 -3.18
CA ILE A 15 -0.24 4.60 -2.51
C ILE A 15 -0.38 5.16 -1.11
N GLN A 16 -0.02 4.35 -0.12
CA GLN A 16 -0.09 4.71 1.29
C GLN A 16 1.26 4.50 1.99
N ASP A 17 1.50 5.32 2.99
CA ASP A 17 2.63 5.25 3.91
C ASP A 17 2.11 5.34 5.35
N GLN A 18 2.98 5.72 6.31
CA GLN A 18 2.57 5.92 7.70
C GLN A 18 1.71 7.16 7.92
N GLY A 19 1.57 8.01 6.91
CA GLY A 19 0.92 9.31 7.01
C GLY A 19 1.90 10.43 7.34
N ARG A 20 1.33 11.59 7.62
CA ARG A 20 2.02 12.83 7.96
C ARG A 20 1.56 13.31 9.32
N PHE A 21 2.49 13.74 10.15
CA PHE A 21 2.23 14.09 11.54
C PHE A 21 2.58 15.56 11.78
N SER A 22 1.99 16.16 12.82
CA SER A 22 2.29 17.53 13.27
C SER A 22 1.80 18.67 12.36
N TYR A 23 1.04 18.39 11.30
CA TYR A 23 0.47 19.40 10.38
C TYR A 23 -1.00 19.75 10.64
N THR A 24 -1.60 19.23 11.71
CA THR A 24 -3.02 19.46 12.03
C THR A 24 -3.33 20.94 12.30
N HIS A 25 -2.35 21.71 12.80
CA HIS A 25 -2.46 23.16 12.98
C HIS A 25 -2.63 23.92 11.64
N LEU A 26 -2.32 23.29 10.51
CA LEU A 26 -2.54 23.82 9.15
C LEU A 26 -3.80 23.24 8.50
N GLY A 27 -4.60 22.46 9.22
CA GLY A 27 -5.78 21.78 8.67
C GLY A 27 -5.46 20.52 7.85
N ILE A 28 -4.23 20.00 7.92
CA ILE A 28 -3.82 18.80 7.18
C ILE A 28 -4.04 17.57 8.06
N THR A 29 -4.80 16.59 7.56
CA THR A 29 -5.08 15.33 8.25
C THR A 29 -3.89 14.36 8.20
N HIS A 30 -3.88 13.39 9.12
CA HIS A 30 -2.80 12.42 9.23
C HIS A 30 -2.61 11.55 7.97
N SER A 31 -3.70 11.20 7.27
CA SER A 31 -3.65 10.32 6.10
C SER A 31 -2.91 9.00 6.41
N GLY A 32 -2.17 8.45 5.44
CA GLY A 32 -1.53 7.14 5.55
C GLY A 32 -2.52 5.99 5.37
N ALA A 33 -1.99 4.77 5.51
CA ALA A 33 -2.79 3.55 5.41
C ALA A 33 -3.97 3.58 6.40
N MET A 34 -5.16 3.24 5.90
CA MET A 34 -6.39 3.20 6.68
C MET A 34 -6.32 2.08 7.73
N ASP A 35 -5.81 0.91 7.36
CA ASP A 35 -5.44 -0.16 8.29
C ASP A 35 -3.93 -0.15 8.55
N GLN A 36 -3.52 0.59 9.59
CA GLN A 36 -2.12 0.69 9.98
C GLN A 36 -1.54 -0.65 10.49
N TYR A 37 -2.36 -1.55 11.01
CA TYR A 37 -1.88 -2.84 11.50
C TYR A 37 -1.48 -3.73 10.32
N ALA A 38 -2.37 -3.89 9.34
CA ALA A 38 -2.09 -4.66 8.13
C ALA A 38 -0.87 -4.09 7.39
N TYR A 39 -0.81 -2.77 7.20
CA TYR A 39 0.36 -2.10 6.63
C TYR A 39 1.66 -2.47 7.35
N ARG A 40 1.71 -2.36 8.69
CA ARG A 40 2.91 -2.69 9.47
C ARG A 40 3.29 -4.17 9.38
N VAL A 41 2.32 -5.08 9.32
CA VAL A 41 2.58 -6.51 9.13
C VAL A 41 3.23 -6.76 7.76
N GLY A 42 2.69 -6.19 6.68
CA GLY A 42 3.25 -6.35 5.33
C GLY A 42 4.69 -5.83 5.25
N GLN A 43 4.96 -4.69 5.86
CA GLN A 43 6.29 -4.11 5.96
C GLN A 43 7.26 -5.00 6.73
N LYS A 44 6.81 -5.57 7.86
CA LYS A 44 7.62 -6.49 8.67
C LYS A 44 7.95 -7.78 7.91
N LEU A 45 6.99 -8.34 7.16
CA LEU A 45 7.20 -9.56 6.35
C LEU A 45 8.28 -9.36 5.29
N LEU A 46 8.33 -8.17 4.68
CA LEU A 46 9.34 -7.80 3.68
C LEU A 46 10.63 -7.21 4.29
N LYS A 47 10.70 -7.08 5.62
CA LYS A 47 11.80 -6.42 6.36
C LYS A 47 12.02 -4.96 5.92
N ASN A 48 10.96 -4.28 5.51
CA ASN A 48 10.99 -2.86 5.16
C ASN A 48 10.87 -1.96 6.39
N GLN A 49 11.46 -0.78 6.35
CA GLN A 49 11.24 0.31 7.31
C GLN A 49 10.54 1.47 6.60
N ASN A 50 9.26 1.70 6.93
CA ASN A 50 8.46 2.87 6.51
C ASN A 50 8.39 3.11 4.97
N ALA A 51 8.50 2.05 4.17
CA ALA A 51 8.29 2.11 2.72
C ALA A 51 6.81 2.32 2.33
N ASN A 52 6.57 2.74 1.09
CA ASN A 52 5.22 2.87 0.55
C ASN A 52 4.60 1.50 0.28
N ALA A 53 3.27 1.39 0.45
CA ALA A 53 2.46 0.24 0.09
C ALA A 53 1.30 0.65 -0.81
N ILE A 54 0.69 -0.31 -1.50
CA ILE A 54 -0.54 -0.09 -2.26
C ILE A 54 -1.70 -0.55 -1.38
N GLU A 55 -2.59 0.36 -1.01
CA GLU A 55 -3.84 0.03 -0.33
C GLU A 55 -4.94 -0.17 -1.38
N VAL A 56 -5.64 -1.30 -1.30
CA VAL A 56 -6.57 -1.78 -2.32
C VAL A 56 -7.92 -2.04 -1.70
N MET A 57 -8.98 -1.48 -2.30
CA MET A 57 -10.35 -1.83 -1.93
C MET A 57 -10.79 -3.13 -2.61
N VAL A 58 -10.79 -3.19 -3.95
CA VAL A 58 -11.11 -4.40 -4.73
C VAL A 58 -10.65 -4.28 -6.19
N GLY A 59 -10.23 -5.40 -6.79
CA GLY A 59 -10.09 -5.54 -8.26
C GLY A 59 -8.80 -4.98 -8.88
N LEU A 60 -7.76 -4.72 -8.09
CA LEU A 60 -6.44 -4.33 -8.61
C LEU A 60 -5.80 -5.48 -9.39
N LYS A 61 -5.25 -5.20 -10.58
CA LYS A 61 -4.42 -6.15 -11.35
C LYS A 61 -3.12 -5.49 -11.78
N LEU A 62 -2.00 -6.07 -11.36
CA LEU A 62 -0.66 -5.62 -11.70
C LEU A 62 0.10 -6.72 -12.45
N LYS A 63 0.86 -6.33 -13.48
CA LYS A 63 1.83 -7.20 -14.14
C LYS A 63 3.22 -6.91 -13.58
N VAL A 64 3.82 -7.91 -12.93
CA VAL A 64 5.21 -7.86 -12.46
C VAL A 64 6.16 -7.82 -13.67
N GLN A 65 7.14 -6.92 -13.66
CA GLN A 65 8.09 -6.73 -14.77
C GLN A 65 9.51 -7.22 -14.45
N ILE A 66 9.82 -7.44 -13.17
CA ILE A 66 11.11 -7.94 -12.68
C ILE A 66 10.85 -8.91 -11.52
N ALA A 67 11.81 -9.79 -11.20
CA ALA A 67 11.69 -10.66 -10.02
C ALA A 67 11.39 -9.81 -8.77
N THR A 68 10.23 -10.05 -8.14
CA THR A 68 9.70 -9.22 -7.06
C THR A 68 9.08 -10.11 -5.98
N THR A 69 9.47 -9.89 -4.73
CA THR A 69 8.82 -10.49 -3.56
C THR A 69 7.74 -9.54 -3.06
N ILE A 70 6.53 -10.05 -2.86
CA ILE A 70 5.40 -9.28 -2.34
C ILE A 70 4.84 -9.94 -1.08
N ALA A 71 4.24 -9.12 -0.21
CA ALA A 71 3.43 -9.57 0.92
C ALA A 71 2.06 -8.91 0.79
N ILE A 72 1.00 -9.68 1.02
CA ILE A 72 -0.37 -9.18 0.98
C ILE A 72 -1.01 -9.42 2.35
N THR A 73 -1.66 -8.40 2.88
CA THR A 73 -2.18 -8.32 4.25
C THR A 73 -3.49 -7.54 4.27
N GLY A 74 -4.28 -7.71 5.33
CA GLY A 74 -5.59 -7.06 5.46
C GLY A 74 -6.69 -7.99 4.97
N ALA A 75 -7.65 -7.46 4.21
CA ALA A 75 -8.77 -8.23 3.69
C ALA A 75 -8.30 -9.31 2.68
N ASP A 76 -8.90 -10.50 2.78
CA ASP A 76 -8.76 -11.53 1.76
C ASP A 76 -9.71 -11.21 0.59
N LEU A 77 -9.13 -10.79 -0.53
CA LEU A 77 -9.88 -10.40 -1.74
C LEU A 77 -9.80 -11.47 -2.83
N ASN A 78 -9.25 -12.66 -2.54
CA ASN A 78 -9.10 -13.77 -3.49
C ASN A 78 -8.44 -13.37 -4.84
N PHE A 79 -7.46 -12.45 -4.80
CA PHE A 79 -6.70 -12.01 -5.99
C PHE A 79 -5.73 -13.07 -6.52
#